data_AF-A0A498DX62-F1
#
_entry.id   AF-A0A498DX62-F1
#
_cell.length_a   1.000
_cell.length_b   1.000
_cell.length_c   1.000
_cell.angle_alpha   90.00
_cell.angle_beta   90.00
_cell.angle_gamma   90.00
#
_symmetry.space_group_name_H-M   'P 1'
#
loop_
_entity.id
_entity.type
_entity.pdbx_description
1 polymer ?
#
loop_
_entity_poly.entity_id
_entity_poly.type
_entity_poly.pdbx_seq_one_letter_code
_entity_poly.pdbx_strand_id
1 'polypeptide(L)'
;MFFAVRVGGPDAGWHPVRDAYARGYDDLVTATAARYGTAELRVGASLVQLSHAARLWSPVLACAVLHGVVPSLTDLQRADDGMALRLPTASGTYAPDGPALAAKLYDTVVRGQLDVLAAGLRVKVAPRLLAGNAASALVGSARVLLTARPALRTPLTALTAELLATGRLAGTGGVTGPGPVFRRRSCCLLYRTPSGGTCGDCPLT
;
A
#
# COMPACT_ATOMS: atom_id res chain seq x y z
N MET A 1 4.84 -11.39 10.77
CA MET A 1 5.12 -10.83 9.43
C MET A 1 4.34 -9.53 9.27
N PHE A 2 4.97 -8.42 8.89
CA PHE A 2 4.37 -7.08 8.99
C PHE A 2 3.33 -6.77 7.87
N PHE A 3 3.40 -7.48 6.73
CA PHE A 3 2.57 -7.24 5.54
C PHE A 3 1.80 -8.49 5.08
N ALA A 4 1.25 -9.27 6.02
CA ALA A 4 0.44 -10.45 5.72
C ALA A 4 -1.06 -10.12 5.76
N VAL A 5 -1.82 -10.72 4.85
CA VAL A 5 -3.28 -10.78 4.92
C VAL A 5 -3.64 -12.19 5.38
N ARG A 6 -4.37 -12.31 6.49
CA ARG A 6 -4.86 -13.60 6.99
C ARG A 6 -5.95 -14.13 6.06
N VAL A 7 -6.00 -15.44 5.85
CA VAL A 7 -7.12 -16.11 5.18
C VAL A 7 -7.88 -16.97 6.18
N GLY A 8 -9.20 -16.79 6.26
CA GLY A 8 -10.08 -17.52 7.17
C GLY A 8 -9.79 -17.30 8.67
N GLY A 9 -10.25 -18.24 9.49
CA GLY A 9 -10.20 -18.15 10.95
C GLY A 9 -11.52 -17.68 11.58
N PRO A 10 -11.61 -17.59 12.92
CA PRO A 10 -12.84 -17.24 13.62
C PRO A 10 -13.23 -15.80 13.37
N ASP A 11 -14.54 -15.50 13.27
CA ASP A 11 -15.05 -14.17 12.90
C ASP A 11 -14.89 -13.10 13.97
N ALA A 12 -14.74 -13.48 15.23
CA ALA A 12 -14.55 -12.53 16.33
C ALA A 12 -13.33 -11.62 16.08
N GLY A 13 -13.53 -10.32 16.27
CA GLY A 13 -12.47 -9.32 16.18
C GLY A 13 -12.19 -8.77 14.78
N TRP A 14 -13.05 -9.03 13.80
CA TRP A 14 -12.88 -8.59 12.40
C TRP A 14 -14.12 -7.85 11.89
N HIS A 15 -13.90 -6.74 11.19
CA HIS A 15 -14.96 -5.97 10.57
C HIS A 15 -14.61 -5.62 9.11
N PRO A 16 -15.60 -5.38 8.23
CA PRO A 16 -15.35 -4.93 6.86
C PRO A 16 -14.41 -3.72 6.84
N VAL A 17 -13.36 -3.78 6.03
CA VAL A 17 -12.36 -2.70 5.94
C VAL A 17 -12.99 -1.37 5.50
N ARG A 18 -14.10 -1.45 4.75
CA ARG A 18 -14.86 -0.29 4.28
C ARG A 18 -15.46 0.52 5.43
N ASP A 19 -15.79 -0.12 6.56
CA ASP A 19 -16.28 0.60 7.73
C ASP A 19 -15.16 1.44 8.36
N ALA A 20 -13.94 0.89 8.38
CA ALA A 20 -12.76 1.64 8.81
C ALA A 20 -12.46 2.80 7.84
N TYR A 21 -12.58 2.60 6.52
CA TYR A 21 -12.46 3.70 5.54
C TYR A 21 -13.50 4.79 5.79
N ALA A 22 -14.77 4.43 6.00
CA ALA A 22 -15.85 5.40 6.25
C ALA A 22 -15.61 6.22 7.54
N ARG A 23 -15.00 5.59 8.56
CA ARG A 23 -14.55 6.25 9.79
C ARG A 23 -13.18 6.94 9.65
N GLY A 24 -12.61 7.01 8.45
CA GLY A 24 -11.35 7.71 8.17
C GLY A 24 -10.11 7.11 8.81
N TYR A 25 -10.18 5.86 9.30
CA TYR A 25 -9.12 5.25 10.12
C TYR A 25 -8.75 6.11 11.35
N ASP A 26 -9.67 6.92 11.87
CA ASP A 26 -9.39 7.93 12.90
C ASP A 26 -8.73 7.35 14.16
N ASP A 27 -9.11 6.12 14.54
CA ASP A 27 -8.49 5.34 15.62
C ASP A 27 -6.99 5.13 15.38
N LEU A 28 -6.63 4.63 14.19
CA LEU A 28 -5.24 4.37 13.82
C LEU A 28 -4.46 5.64 13.54
N VAL A 29 -5.09 6.67 12.98
CA VAL A 29 -4.45 7.97 12.74
C VAL A 29 -4.00 8.56 14.07
N THR A 30 -4.89 8.58 15.06
CA THR A 30 -4.62 9.09 16.41
C THR A 30 -3.55 8.25 17.11
N ALA A 31 -3.72 6.92 17.12
CA ALA A 31 -2.75 6.02 17.73
C ALA A 31 -1.37 6.12 17.09
N THR A 32 -1.30 6.28 15.76
CA THR A 32 -0.03 6.42 15.04
C THR A 32 0.62 7.76 15.32
N ALA A 33 -0.13 8.86 15.33
CA ALA A 33 0.42 10.18 15.67
C ALA A 33 1.01 10.18 17.10
N ALA A 34 0.28 9.61 18.07
CA ALA A 34 0.75 9.44 19.44
C ALA A 34 2.02 8.57 19.53
N ARG A 35 2.04 7.41 18.85
CA ARG A 35 3.21 6.53 18.77
C ARG A 35 4.45 7.22 18.24
N TYR A 36 4.29 8.13 17.27
CA TYR A 36 5.37 8.90 16.68
C TYR A 36 5.63 10.24 17.40
N GLY A 37 4.97 10.49 18.53
CA GLY A 37 5.18 11.66 19.37
C GLY A 37 4.79 12.99 18.73
N THR A 38 3.86 13.00 17.77
CA THR A 38 3.46 14.22 17.05
C THR A 38 2.00 14.56 17.27
N ALA A 39 1.70 15.86 17.39
CA ALA A 39 0.33 16.38 17.39
C ALA A 39 -0.24 16.51 15.96
N GLU A 40 0.59 16.36 14.92
CA GLU A 40 0.15 16.50 13.53
C GLU A 40 -0.53 15.21 13.03
N LEU A 41 -1.85 15.13 13.15
CA LEU A 41 -2.63 13.96 12.71
C LEU A 41 -2.41 13.58 11.24
N ARG A 42 -2.05 14.54 10.37
CA ARG A 42 -1.72 14.26 8.95
C ARG A 42 -0.48 13.37 8.79
N VAL A 43 0.45 13.41 9.74
CA VAL A 43 1.60 12.48 9.79
C VAL A 43 1.08 11.07 10.06
N GLY A 44 0.22 10.93 11.07
CA GLY A 44 -0.48 9.67 11.36
C GLY A 44 -1.24 9.12 10.16
N ALA A 45 -2.07 9.94 9.52
CA ALA A 45 -2.84 9.57 8.32
C ALA A 45 -1.97 9.12 7.14
N SER A 46 -0.87 9.84 6.87
CA SER A 46 0.10 9.46 5.84
C SER A 46 0.73 8.09 6.14
N LEU A 47 1.20 7.88 7.37
CA LEU A 47 1.87 6.64 7.76
C LEU A 47 0.92 5.44 7.79
N VAL A 48 -0.31 5.64 8.27
CA VAL A 48 -1.38 4.63 8.24
C VAL A 48 -1.69 4.25 6.79
N GLN A 49 -1.91 5.23 5.91
CA GLN A 49 -2.22 4.94 4.51
C GLN A 49 -1.05 4.25 3.78
N LEU A 50 0.20 4.65 4.05
CA LEU A 50 1.38 3.97 3.51
C LEU A 50 1.46 2.51 3.96
N SER A 51 1.24 2.27 5.24
CA SER A 51 1.28 0.93 5.83
C SER A 51 0.14 0.03 5.33
N HIS A 52 -1.03 0.61 5.10
CA HIS A 52 -2.17 -0.06 4.49
C HIS A 52 -1.89 -0.40 3.02
N ALA A 53 -1.38 0.55 2.23
CA ALA A 53 -0.98 0.32 0.84
C ALA A 53 0.04 -0.82 0.70
N ALA A 54 1.03 -0.91 1.60
CA ALA A 54 2.00 -2.00 1.59
C ALA A 54 1.35 -3.37 1.86
N ARG A 55 0.37 -3.44 2.77
CA ARG A 55 -0.40 -4.66 3.06
C ARG A 55 -1.32 -5.11 1.93
N LEU A 56 -1.72 -4.19 1.04
CA LEU A 56 -2.47 -4.53 -0.16
C LEU A 56 -1.53 -4.95 -1.30
N TRP A 57 -0.49 -4.16 -1.58
CA TRP A 57 0.44 -4.44 -2.68
C TRP A 57 1.20 -5.74 -2.51
N SER A 58 1.65 -6.06 -1.29
CA SER A 58 2.47 -7.25 -1.03
C SER A 58 1.80 -8.56 -1.49
N PRO A 59 0.60 -8.93 -1.02
CA PRO A 59 -0.06 -10.16 -1.47
C PRO A 59 -0.53 -10.07 -2.92
N VAL A 60 -1.02 -8.91 -3.38
CA VAL A 60 -1.53 -8.75 -4.76
C VAL A 60 -0.43 -8.95 -5.79
N LEU A 61 0.75 -8.34 -5.60
CA LEU A 61 1.89 -8.54 -6.48
C LEU A 61 2.40 -9.98 -6.42
N ALA A 62 2.52 -10.55 -5.21
CA ALA A 62 3.01 -11.91 -5.05
C ALA A 62 2.09 -12.92 -5.75
N CYS A 63 0.77 -12.84 -5.56
CA CYS A 63 -0.19 -13.72 -6.21
C CYS A 63 -0.16 -13.57 -7.74
N ALA A 64 -0.10 -12.34 -8.25
CA ALA A 64 -0.09 -12.11 -9.69
C ALA A 64 1.16 -12.69 -10.35
N VAL A 65 2.34 -12.44 -9.79
CA VAL A 65 3.62 -12.83 -10.41
C VAL A 65 3.98 -14.29 -10.15
N LEU A 66 3.67 -14.83 -8.97
CA LEU A 66 4.02 -16.21 -8.62
C LEU A 66 2.98 -17.24 -9.06
N HIS A 67 1.72 -16.83 -9.13
CA HIS A 67 0.60 -17.77 -9.28
C HIS A 67 -0.34 -17.40 -10.42
N GLY A 68 -0.14 -16.27 -11.11
CA GLY A 68 -1.02 -15.86 -12.20
C GLY A 68 -2.44 -15.58 -11.72
N VAL A 69 -2.62 -15.09 -10.49
CA VAL A 69 -3.93 -14.80 -9.89
C VAL A 69 -3.96 -13.40 -9.31
N VAL A 70 -5.03 -12.65 -9.59
CA VAL A 70 -5.34 -11.40 -8.90
C VAL A 70 -6.34 -11.71 -7.77
N PRO A 71 -5.95 -11.58 -6.49
CA PRO A 71 -6.85 -11.86 -5.39
C PRO A 71 -7.98 -10.81 -5.34
N SER A 72 -9.18 -11.27 -4.99
CA SER A 72 -10.31 -10.39 -4.69
C SER A 72 -10.10 -9.74 -3.33
N LEU A 73 -10.30 -8.42 -3.26
CA LEU A 73 -10.25 -7.64 -2.02
C LEU A 73 -11.64 -7.15 -1.59
N THR A 74 -12.71 -7.71 -2.16
CA THR A 74 -14.09 -7.26 -1.91
C THR A 74 -14.48 -7.41 -0.45
N ASP A 75 -14.21 -8.59 0.12
CA ASP A 75 -14.54 -8.93 1.52
C ASP A 75 -13.37 -8.71 2.47
N LEU A 76 -12.48 -7.77 2.12
CA LEU A 76 -11.33 -7.44 2.95
C LEU A 76 -11.83 -6.89 4.30
N GLN A 77 -11.29 -7.44 5.37
CA GLN A 77 -11.60 -7.09 6.74
C GLN A 77 -10.37 -6.56 7.46
N ARG A 78 -10.62 -5.76 8.48
CA ARG A 78 -9.62 -5.24 9.41
C ARG A 78 -9.92 -5.78 10.79
N ALA A 79 -8.86 -6.06 11.56
CA ALA A 79 -9.01 -6.38 12.98
C ALA A 79 -9.52 -5.16 13.77
N ASP A 80 -10.21 -5.40 14.88
CA ASP A 80 -10.66 -4.34 15.80
C ASP A 80 -9.50 -3.45 16.24
N ASP A 81 -8.38 -4.10 16.61
CA ASP A 81 -7.16 -3.42 17.01
C ASP A 81 -6.07 -3.52 15.94
N GLY A 82 -5.52 -2.37 15.55
CA GLY A 82 -4.33 -2.30 14.71
C GLY A 82 -4.59 -2.41 13.21
N MET A 83 -3.57 -2.80 12.44
CA MET A 83 -3.61 -2.81 10.96
C MET A 83 -3.62 -4.21 10.37
N ALA A 84 -4.00 -5.23 11.15
CA ALA A 84 -4.10 -6.57 10.62
C ALA A 84 -5.27 -6.64 9.61
N LEU A 85 -5.05 -7.32 8.49
CA LEU A 85 -6.04 -7.51 7.45
C LEU A 85 -6.37 -8.99 7.28
N ARG A 86 -7.62 -9.28 6.91
CA ARG A 86 -8.12 -10.63 6.66
C ARG A 86 -9.00 -10.69 5.42
N LEU A 87 -8.94 -11.81 4.70
CA LEU A 87 -9.96 -12.27 3.78
C LEU A 87 -10.64 -13.49 4.40
N PRO A 88 -11.97 -13.49 4.64
CA PRO A 88 -12.68 -14.66 5.14
C PRO A 88 -12.51 -15.89 4.24
N THR A 89 -12.51 -15.66 2.92
CA THR A 89 -12.36 -16.69 1.90
C THR A 89 -11.32 -16.23 0.88
N ALA A 90 -10.39 -17.12 0.50
CA ALA A 90 -9.50 -16.87 -0.62
C ALA A 90 -10.31 -16.96 -1.92
N SER A 91 -10.41 -15.85 -2.64
CA SER A 91 -11.00 -15.79 -3.97
C SER A 91 -10.16 -14.86 -4.85
N GLY A 92 -10.30 -15.02 -6.16
CA GLY A 92 -9.54 -14.25 -7.13
C GLY A 92 -9.88 -14.67 -8.55
N THR A 93 -9.28 -13.98 -9.52
CA THR A 93 -9.39 -14.28 -10.94
C THR A 93 -8.03 -14.52 -11.53
N TYR A 94 -7.95 -15.29 -12.61
CA TYR A 94 -6.70 -15.39 -13.36
C TYR A 94 -6.20 -14.01 -13.78
N ALA A 95 -4.89 -13.82 -13.65
CA ALA A 95 -4.20 -12.63 -14.11
C ALA A 95 -4.29 -12.56 -15.64
N PRO A 96 -4.73 -11.43 -16.21
CA PRO A 96 -4.67 -11.26 -17.66
C PRO A 96 -3.21 -11.13 -18.09
N ASP A 97 -2.92 -11.48 -19.35
CA ASP A 97 -1.58 -11.36 -19.90
C ASP A 97 -1.23 -9.93 -20.29
N GLY A 98 0.09 -9.66 -20.32
CA GLY A 98 0.64 -8.43 -20.87
C GLY A 98 0.14 -7.15 -20.16
N PRO A 99 -0.07 -6.05 -20.89
CA PRO A 99 -0.39 -4.74 -20.30
C PRO A 99 -1.69 -4.69 -19.49
N ALA A 100 -2.63 -5.62 -19.76
CA ALA A 100 -3.88 -5.70 -19.01
C ALA A 100 -3.66 -6.04 -17.53
N LEU A 101 -2.53 -6.68 -17.19
CA LEU A 101 -2.20 -7.01 -15.81
C LEU A 101 -2.02 -5.77 -14.95
N ALA A 102 -1.21 -4.80 -15.40
CA ALA A 102 -0.95 -3.58 -14.64
C ALA A 102 -2.25 -2.80 -14.39
N ALA A 103 -3.11 -2.68 -15.41
CA ALA A 103 -4.43 -2.07 -15.28
C ALA A 103 -5.30 -2.79 -14.24
N LYS A 104 -5.36 -4.12 -14.28
CA LYS A 104 -6.15 -4.93 -13.33
C LYS A 104 -5.66 -4.77 -11.88
N LEU A 105 -4.34 -4.77 -11.64
CA LEU A 105 -3.78 -4.59 -10.30
C LEU A 105 -3.97 -3.14 -9.80
N TYR A 106 -3.82 -2.15 -10.68
CA TYR A 106 -4.12 -0.75 -10.37
C TYR A 106 -5.59 -0.58 -9.96
N ASP A 107 -6.52 -1.16 -10.71
CA ASP A 107 -7.94 -1.10 -10.38
C ASP A 107 -8.26 -1.79 -9.05
N THR A 108 -7.64 -2.95 -8.80
CA THR A 108 -7.87 -3.73 -7.58
C THR A 108 -7.36 -3.02 -6.33
N VAL A 109 -6.14 -2.46 -6.37
CA VAL A 109 -5.50 -1.85 -5.20
C VAL A 109 -5.78 -0.35 -5.11
N VAL A 110 -5.53 0.40 -6.18
CA VAL A 110 -5.61 1.86 -6.15
C VAL A 110 -7.07 2.30 -6.17
N ARG A 111 -7.82 1.97 -7.23
CA ARG A 111 -9.22 2.41 -7.35
C ARG A 111 -10.13 1.71 -6.34
N GLY A 112 -9.97 0.40 -6.18
CA GLY A 112 -10.85 -0.43 -5.36
C GLY A 112 -10.70 -0.23 -3.85
N GLN A 113 -9.52 0.21 -3.39
CA GLN A 113 -9.19 0.29 -1.96
C GLN A 113 -8.60 1.65 -1.57
N LEU A 114 -7.46 2.04 -2.15
CA LEU A 114 -6.73 3.23 -1.67
C LEU A 114 -7.46 4.54 -1.95
N ASP A 115 -8.19 4.63 -3.06
CA ASP A 115 -9.02 5.80 -3.39
C ASP A 115 -10.21 5.91 -2.44
N VAL A 116 -10.79 4.78 -2.05
CA VAL A 116 -11.89 4.72 -1.08
C VAL A 116 -11.41 5.13 0.31
N LEU A 117 -10.25 4.61 0.74
CA LEU A 117 -9.60 5.05 1.98
C LEU A 117 -9.33 6.56 1.95
N ALA A 118 -8.74 7.07 0.88
CA ALA A 118 -8.40 8.49 0.74
C ALA A 118 -9.64 9.39 0.83
N ALA A 119 -10.77 8.97 0.25
CA ALA A 119 -12.03 9.70 0.31
C ALA A 119 -12.64 9.73 1.72
N GLY A 120 -12.36 8.72 2.55
CA GLY A 120 -12.89 8.62 3.91
C GLY A 120 -12.07 9.35 4.98
N LEU A 121 -10.81 9.72 4.70
CA LEU A 121 -9.93 10.39 5.66
C LEU A 121 -10.53 11.70 6.18
N ARG A 122 -10.54 11.89 7.50
CA ARG A 122 -11.03 13.13 8.16
C ARG A 122 -9.97 14.21 8.28
N VAL A 123 -8.71 13.85 8.06
CA VAL A 123 -7.57 14.76 8.10
C VAL A 123 -7.08 15.03 6.69
N LYS A 124 -6.88 16.31 6.35
CA LYS A 124 -6.42 16.72 5.02
C LYS A 124 -4.99 16.23 4.76
N VAL A 125 -4.84 15.34 3.79
CA VAL A 125 -3.56 14.92 3.22
C VAL A 125 -3.57 15.21 1.73
N ALA A 126 -2.46 15.71 1.20
CA ALA A 126 -2.38 16.06 -0.22
C ALA A 126 -2.60 14.80 -1.10
N PRO A 127 -3.46 14.83 -2.12
CA PRO A 127 -3.71 13.65 -2.97
C PRO A 127 -2.43 13.09 -3.62
N ARG A 128 -1.53 13.96 -4.06
CA ARG A 128 -0.22 13.55 -4.61
C ARG A 128 0.69 12.87 -3.60
N LEU A 129 0.58 13.22 -2.31
CA LEU A 129 1.31 12.53 -1.24
C LEU A 129 0.78 11.11 -1.05
N LEU A 130 -0.55 10.92 -1.00
CA LEU A 130 -1.16 9.59 -0.87
C LEU A 130 -0.81 8.69 -2.07
N ALA A 131 -0.79 9.26 -3.27
CA ALA A 131 -0.32 8.56 -4.46
C ALA A 131 1.17 8.19 -4.37
N GLY A 132 2.02 9.09 -3.86
CA GLY A 132 3.43 8.81 -3.61
C GLY A 132 3.68 7.75 -2.54
N ASN A 133 2.85 7.69 -1.50
CA ASN A 133 2.86 6.61 -0.52
C ASN A 133 2.47 5.28 -1.17
N ALA A 134 1.42 5.25 -2.01
CA ALA A 134 1.02 4.05 -2.73
C ALA A 134 2.13 3.55 -3.69
N ALA A 135 2.84 4.46 -4.37
CA ALA A 135 3.97 4.12 -5.23
C ALA A 135 5.18 3.60 -4.43
N SER A 136 5.52 4.22 -3.30
CA SER A 136 6.58 3.74 -2.40
C SER A 136 6.26 2.36 -1.82
N ALA A 137 5.01 2.13 -1.41
CA ALA A 137 4.55 0.82 -0.95
C ALA A 137 4.63 -0.25 -2.07
N LEU A 138 4.28 0.10 -3.31
CA LEU A 138 4.41 -0.77 -4.47
C LEU A 138 5.88 -1.19 -4.68
N VAL A 139 6.79 -0.21 -4.77
CA VAL A 139 8.21 -0.52 -5.00
C VAL A 139 8.84 -1.26 -3.82
N GLY A 140 8.49 -0.89 -2.58
CA GLY A 140 8.92 -1.61 -1.39
C GLY A 140 8.46 -3.08 -1.40
N SER A 141 7.21 -3.34 -1.80
CA SER A 141 6.67 -4.70 -1.92
C SER A 141 7.41 -5.49 -3.02
N ALA A 142 7.65 -4.87 -4.18
CA ALA A 142 8.42 -5.47 -5.25
C ALA A 142 9.87 -5.79 -4.82
N ARG A 143 10.52 -4.90 -4.05
CA ARG A 143 11.87 -5.12 -3.52
C ARG A 143 11.91 -6.33 -2.59
N VAL A 144 10.96 -6.44 -1.65
CA VAL A 144 10.87 -7.58 -0.73
C VAL A 144 10.64 -8.88 -1.49
N LEU A 145 9.73 -8.89 -2.47
CA LEU A 145 9.48 -10.06 -3.30
C LEU A 145 10.72 -10.45 -4.12
N LEU A 146 11.44 -9.49 -4.69
CA LEU A 146 12.66 -9.74 -5.43
C LEU A 146 13.78 -10.31 -4.56
N THR A 147 13.92 -9.85 -3.32
CA THR A 147 14.86 -10.43 -2.35
C THR A 147 14.53 -11.89 -2.09
N ALA A 148 13.25 -12.24 -1.93
CA ALA A 148 12.82 -13.61 -1.69
C ALA A 148 12.91 -14.49 -2.96
N ARG A 149 12.73 -13.91 -4.15
CA ARG A 149 12.65 -14.62 -5.44
C ARG A 149 13.44 -13.88 -6.53
N PRO A 150 14.79 -13.96 -6.52
CA PRO A 150 15.64 -13.20 -7.44
C PRO A 150 15.37 -13.46 -8.94
N ALA A 151 14.90 -14.66 -9.28
CA ALA A 151 14.55 -15.04 -10.65
C ALA A 151 13.43 -14.17 -11.27
N LEU A 152 12.62 -13.49 -10.45
CA LEU A 152 11.53 -12.63 -10.91
C LEU A 152 11.99 -11.23 -11.33
N ARG A 153 13.30 -10.94 -11.32
CA ARG A 153 13.84 -9.59 -11.57
C ARG A 153 13.22 -8.91 -12.79
N THR A 154 13.31 -9.55 -13.95
CA THR A 154 12.80 -9.00 -15.20
C THR A 154 11.29 -8.76 -15.18
N PRO A 155 10.43 -9.79 -14.95
CA PRO A 155 8.99 -9.59 -14.99
C PRO A 155 8.48 -8.63 -13.91
N LEU A 156 9.04 -8.68 -12.70
CA LEU A 156 8.61 -7.81 -11.60
C LEU A 156 9.04 -6.35 -11.80
N THR A 157 10.22 -6.11 -12.39
CA THR A 157 10.69 -4.75 -12.71
C THR A 157 9.82 -4.14 -13.80
N ALA A 158 9.52 -4.89 -14.86
CA ALA A 158 8.64 -4.44 -15.93
C ALA A 158 7.23 -4.09 -15.41
N LEU A 159 6.61 -5.01 -14.65
CA LEU A 159 5.28 -4.79 -14.07
C LEU A 159 5.25 -3.60 -13.11
N THR A 160 6.28 -3.44 -12.27
CA THR A 160 6.37 -2.30 -11.34
C THR A 160 6.48 -0.99 -12.10
N ALA A 161 7.30 -0.94 -13.16
CA ALA A 161 7.43 0.25 -14.00
C ALA A 161 6.11 0.62 -14.69
N GLU A 162 5.39 -0.36 -15.22
CA GLU A 162 4.09 -0.15 -15.86
C GLU A 162 3.03 0.37 -14.88
N LEU A 163 2.97 -0.22 -13.68
CA LEU A 163 2.10 0.27 -12.60
C LEU A 163 2.44 1.71 -12.18
N LEU A 164 3.73 2.04 -12.07
CA LEU A 164 4.17 3.40 -11.77
C LEU A 164 3.86 4.40 -12.89
N ALA A 165 3.68 3.94 -14.13
CA ALA A 165 3.22 4.77 -15.25
C ALA A 165 1.69 4.91 -15.33
N THR A 166 0.93 4.23 -14.45
CA THR A 166 -0.53 4.16 -14.53
C THR A 166 -1.22 5.17 -13.62
N GLY A 167 -2.18 5.92 -14.18
CA GLY A 167 -3.11 6.77 -13.43
C GLY A 167 -2.42 7.74 -12.48
N ARG A 168 -2.84 7.77 -11.20
CA ARG A 168 -2.32 8.71 -10.20
C ARG A 168 -0.92 8.37 -9.69
N LEU A 169 -0.42 7.15 -9.95
CA LEU A 169 0.95 6.76 -9.60
C LEU A 169 1.96 7.41 -10.56
N ALA A 170 1.55 7.74 -11.78
CA ALA A 170 2.36 8.42 -12.78
C ALA A 170 2.93 9.74 -12.23
N GLY A 171 4.26 9.87 -12.34
CA GLY A 171 5.00 11.06 -11.91
C GLY A 171 5.08 11.26 -10.39
N THR A 172 4.83 10.23 -9.57
CA THR A 172 4.99 10.32 -8.11
C THR A 172 6.42 10.08 -7.62
N GLY A 173 7.30 9.59 -8.49
CA GLY A 173 8.70 9.28 -8.22
C GLY A 173 9.38 8.64 -9.42
N GLY A 174 10.60 8.19 -9.22
CA GLY A 174 11.36 7.43 -10.21
C GLY A 174 12.18 6.33 -9.55
N VAL A 175 12.33 5.20 -10.24
CA VAL A 175 13.31 4.19 -9.87
C VAL A 175 14.68 4.68 -10.32
N THR A 176 15.64 4.70 -9.41
CA THR A 176 17.00 5.19 -9.64
C THR A 176 17.99 4.03 -9.52
N GLY A 177 18.92 3.89 -10.47
CA GLY A 177 19.99 2.89 -10.42
C GLY A 177 19.56 1.45 -10.77
N PRO A 178 20.48 0.47 -10.66
CA PRO A 178 20.29 -0.91 -11.11
C PRO A 178 19.46 -1.79 -10.14
N GLY A 179 19.08 -1.26 -8.98
CA GLY A 179 18.15 -1.89 -8.04
C GLY A 179 16.85 -1.09 -7.94
N PRO A 180 15.79 -1.63 -7.31
CA PRO A 180 14.52 -0.92 -7.13
C PRO A 180 14.65 0.16 -6.03
N VAL A 181 15.65 1.04 -6.10
CA VAL A 181 15.74 2.24 -5.26
C VAL A 181 14.78 3.25 -5.84
N PHE A 182 13.82 3.71 -5.05
CA PHE A 182 12.78 4.62 -5.52
C PHE A 182 12.88 5.93 -4.78
N ARG A 183 12.90 7.02 -5.53
CA ARG A 183 12.85 8.36 -4.97
C ARG A 183 11.51 9.00 -5.29
N ARG A 184 10.77 9.36 -4.25
CA ARG A 184 9.50 10.07 -4.41
C ARG A 184 9.72 11.52 -4.80
N ARG A 185 8.68 12.12 -5.39
CA ARG A 185 8.54 13.58 -5.59
C ARG A 185 7.69 14.25 -4.51
N SER A 186 7.11 13.46 -3.60
CA SER A 186 6.33 13.92 -2.45
C SER A 186 6.90 13.39 -1.14
N CYS A 187 6.85 14.19 -0.07
CA CYS A 187 7.27 13.76 1.25
C CYS A 187 6.14 13.05 2.01
N CYS A 188 6.41 11.90 2.65
CA CYS A 188 5.43 11.21 3.51
C CYS A 188 5.21 11.84 4.89
N LEU A 189 5.87 12.97 5.17
CA LEU A 189 5.79 13.70 6.45
C LEU A 189 6.48 13.02 7.64
N LEU A 190 7.13 11.87 7.48
CA LEU A 190 7.88 11.23 8.57
C LEU A 190 8.91 12.18 9.21
N TYR A 191 9.57 13.02 8.41
CA TYR A 191 10.54 14.01 8.90
C TYR A 191 9.95 15.05 9.89
N ARG A 192 8.61 15.15 9.98
CA ARG A 192 7.91 16.07 10.89
C ARG A 192 7.69 15.46 12.29
N THR A 193 8.07 14.21 12.52
CA THR A 193 8.08 13.64 13.86
C THR A 193 9.23 14.25 14.67
N PRO A 194 9.17 14.29 16.01
CA PRO A 194 10.25 14.86 16.83
C PRO A 194 11.61 14.20 16.61
N SER A 195 11.63 12.93 16.18
CA SER A 195 12.86 12.22 15.82
C SER A 195 13.56 12.77 14.57
N GLY A 196 12.88 13.58 13.74
CA GLY A 196 13.44 14.23 12.55
C GLY A 196 13.88 13.28 11.42
N GLY A 197 13.57 11.98 11.52
CA GLY A 197 14.06 10.96 10.59
C GLY A 197 13.42 11.01 9.20
N THR A 198 14.18 10.61 8.18
CA THR A 198 13.67 10.45 6.81
C THR A 198 13.34 8.98 6.53
N CYS A 199 12.43 8.74 5.58
CA CYS A 199 12.14 7.41 5.08
C CYS A 199 13.13 7.01 3.96
N GLY A 200 13.20 5.72 3.64
CA GLY A 200 14.08 5.22 2.56
C GLY A 200 13.83 5.81 1.16
N ASP A 201 12.64 6.36 0.89
CA ASP A 201 12.28 6.94 -0.41
C ASP A 201 12.06 8.46 -0.34
N CYS A 202 12.81 9.15 0.55
CA CYS A 202 12.60 10.57 0.85
C CYS A 202 13.02 11.49 -0.32
N PRO A 203 12.23 12.52 -0.67
CA PRO A 203 12.68 13.54 -1.63
C PRO A 203 13.76 14.48 -1.06
N LEU A 204 13.89 14.57 0.27
CA LEU A 204 14.77 15.52 0.97
C LEU A 204 16.22 15.03 1.14
N THR A 205 16.55 13.86 0.59
CA THR A 205 17.88 13.22 0.65
C THR A 205 18.53 13.19 -0.71
#